data_AF-A0A661ZN98-F1
#
_entry.id   AF-A0A661ZN98-F1
#
_cell.length_a   1.000
_cell.length_b   1.000
_cell.length_c   1.000
_cell.angle_alpha   90.00
_cell.angle_beta   90.00
_cell.angle_gamma   90.00
#
_symmetry.space_group_name_H-M   'P 1'
#
loop_
_entity.id
_entity.type
_entity.pdbx_description
1 polymer ?
#
loop_
_entity_poly.entity_id
_entity_poly.type
_entity_poly.pdbx_seq_one_letter_code
_entity_poly.pdbx_strand_id
1 'polypeptide(L)'
;MKQRIYIDTSVVGGFFDSEFSETTHGLFERLEKKEIIFVVSDLLELELIGAPQKVRELLYKYPPTSFERIRLSKEAIELADKYIEEKVVGRTSLEDCRHIALATIHKVDVLVSWNFKHIVNLARIKGYNSVNLRNGYSMLEIRSPKDLLTYEND
;
A
#
# COMPACT_ATOMS: atom_id res chain seq x y z
N MET A 1 3.57 19.94 2.70
CA MET A 1 4.09 18.57 2.95
C MET A 1 3.82 17.74 1.72
N LYS A 2 4.69 16.78 1.38
CA LYS A 2 4.44 15.84 0.29
C LYS A 2 3.44 14.78 0.75
N GLN A 3 2.58 14.33 -0.17
CA GLN A 3 1.63 13.26 0.12
C GLN A 3 2.39 11.95 0.39
N ARG A 4 2.06 11.27 1.49
CA ARG A 4 2.64 10.00 1.94
C ARG A 4 1.78 8.85 1.46
N ILE A 5 2.30 8.07 0.52
CA ILE A 5 1.58 6.97 -0.12
C ILE A 5 2.22 5.65 0.30
N TYR A 6 1.51 4.83 1.08
CA TYR A 6 1.94 3.45 1.31
C TYR A 6 1.62 2.59 0.09
N ILE A 7 2.60 1.83 -0.38
CA ILE A 7 2.43 0.88 -1.47
C ILE A 7 2.63 -0.55 -0.98
N ASP A 8 1.90 -1.52 -1.54
CA ASP A 8 2.19 -2.94 -1.39
C ASP A 8 3.00 -3.47 -2.59
N THR A 9 3.34 -4.77 -2.57
CA THR A 9 4.09 -5.40 -3.66
C THR A 9 3.35 -5.42 -4.99
N SER A 10 2.00 -5.39 -4.96
CA SER A 10 1.20 -5.37 -6.19
C SER A 10 1.45 -4.11 -7.01
N VAL A 11 1.66 -2.95 -6.38
CA VAL A 11 2.02 -1.70 -7.09
C VAL A 11 3.40 -1.82 -7.74
N VAL A 12 4.38 -2.42 -7.06
CA VAL A 12 5.73 -2.62 -7.63
C VAL A 12 5.68 -3.57 -8.83
N GLY A 13 4.92 -4.67 -8.72
CA GLY A 13 4.70 -5.61 -9.82
C GLY A 13 3.92 -4.99 -10.98
N GLY A 14 2.90 -4.20 -10.67
CA GLY A 14 2.03 -3.51 -11.63
C GLY A 14 2.78 -2.58 -12.58
N PHE A 15 3.96 -2.09 -12.18
CA PHE A 15 4.85 -1.31 -13.05
C PHE A 15 5.23 -2.09 -14.32
N PHE A 16 5.35 -3.41 -14.24
CA PHE A 16 5.75 -4.26 -15.36
C PHE A 16 4.62 -5.12 -15.92
N ASP A 17 3.40 -4.95 -15.43
CA ASP A 17 2.21 -5.67 -15.87
C ASP A 17 1.49 -4.86 -16.95
N SER A 18 1.23 -5.44 -18.12
CA SER A 18 0.59 -4.71 -19.22
C SER A 18 -0.78 -4.14 -18.87
N GLU A 19 -1.53 -4.76 -17.95
CA GLU A 19 -2.84 -4.27 -17.52
C GLU A 19 -2.74 -3.03 -16.62
N PHE A 20 -1.67 -2.93 -15.83
CA PHE A 20 -1.53 -1.95 -14.75
C PHE A 20 -0.43 -0.91 -14.98
N SER A 21 0.46 -1.16 -15.95
CA SER A 21 1.71 -0.41 -16.17
C SER A 21 1.46 1.05 -16.45
N GLU A 22 0.53 1.43 -17.33
CA GLU A 22 0.27 2.84 -17.68
C GLU A 22 -0.04 3.68 -16.44
N THR A 23 -1.02 3.25 -15.64
CA THR A 23 -1.41 3.95 -14.41
C THR A 23 -0.30 3.90 -13.35
N THR A 24 0.40 2.76 -13.25
CA THR A 24 1.49 2.61 -12.28
C THR A 24 2.67 3.52 -12.65
N HIS A 25 3.02 3.63 -13.92
CA HIS A 25 4.05 4.55 -14.41
C HIS A 25 3.71 5.99 -14.03
N GLY A 26 2.46 6.44 -14.26
CA GLY A 26 2.04 7.78 -13.84
C GLY A 26 2.23 8.03 -12.33
N LEU A 27 1.99 7.03 -11.48
CA LEU A 27 2.24 7.15 -10.05
C LEU A 27 3.74 7.29 -9.74
N PHE A 28 4.61 6.55 -10.43
CA PHE A 28 6.07 6.66 -10.28
C PHE A 28 6.61 7.97 -10.89
N GLU A 29 6.00 8.53 -11.92
CA GLU A 29 6.35 9.87 -12.41
C GLU A 29 6.11 10.95 -11.36
N ARG A 30 5.01 10.85 -10.58
CA ARG A 30 4.77 11.76 -9.44
C ARG A 30 5.84 11.62 -8.36
N LEU A 31 6.38 10.41 -8.16
CA LEU A 31 7.53 10.17 -7.28
C LEU A 31 8.79 10.88 -7.81
N GLU A 32 9.08 10.77 -9.10
CA GLU A 32 10.21 11.45 -9.77
C GLU A 32 10.11 12.97 -9.68
N LYS A 33 8.91 13.51 -9.92
CA LYS A 33 8.58 14.93 -9.78
C LYS A 33 8.58 15.42 -8.33
N LYS A 34 8.84 14.53 -7.36
CA LYS A 34 8.92 14.83 -5.92
C LYS A 34 7.59 15.35 -5.33
N GLU A 35 6.47 15.09 -5.98
CA GLU A 35 5.12 15.49 -5.53
C GLU A 35 4.66 14.63 -4.35
N ILE A 36 5.04 13.35 -4.38
CA ILE A 36 4.72 12.35 -3.38
C ILE A 36 6.00 11.75 -2.78
N ILE A 37 5.84 11.02 -1.68
CA ILE A 37 6.83 10.05 -1.21
C ILE A 37 6.15 8.69 -1.06
N PHE A 38 6.88 7.62 -1.36
CA PHE A 38 6.40 6.28 -1.06
C PHE A 38 6.82 5.88 0.36
N VAL A 39 5.86 5.33 1.09
CA VAL A 39 6.11 4.64 2.35
C VAL A 39 6.20 3.16 2.02
N VAL A 40 7.36 2.55 2.27
CA VAL A 40 7.65 1.14 1.99
C VAL A 40 8.03 0.43 3.27
N SER A 41 7.55 -0.79 3.45
CA SER A 41 7.84 -1.59 4.63
C SER A 41 8.92 -2.64 4.38
N ASP A 42 9.59 -3.08 5.44
CA ASP A 42 10.41 -4.29 5.41
C ASP A 42 9.59 -5.53 4.99
N LEU A 43 8.28 -5.58 5.31
CA LEU A 43 7.35 -6.59 4.82
C LEU A 43 7.29 -6.59 3.28
N LEU A 44 7.11 -5.42 2.65
CA LEU A 44 7.14 -5.30 1.19
C LEU A 44 8.50 -5.78 0.64
N GLU A 45 9.61 -5.37 1.25
CA GLU A 45 10.95 -5.77 0.80
C GLU A 45 11.15 -7.30 0.89
N LEU A 46 10.64 -7.94 1.96
CA LEU A 46 10.66 -9.40 2.13
C LEU A 46 9.83 -10.11 1.06
N GLU A 47 8.62 -9.63 0.77
CA GLU A 47 7.76 -10.18 -0.28
C GLU A 47 8.42 -10.07 -1.67
N LEU A 48 9.14 -8.97 -1.93
CA LEU A 48 9.87 -8.79 -3.19
C LEU A 48 11.00 -9.80 -3.40
N ILE A 49 11.55 -10.43 -2.36
CA ILE A 49 12.64 -11.43 -2.53
C ILE A 49 12.23 -12.54 -3.52
N GLY A 50 10.95 -12.95 -3.50
CA GLY A 50 10.40 -13.96 -4.40
C GLY A 50 9.98 -13.45 -5.79
N ALA A 51 9.98 -12.13 -6.03
CA ALA A 51 9.49 -11.52 -7.27
C ALA A 51 10.53 -11.61 -8.41
N PRO A 52 10.13 -11.46 -9.69
CA PRO A 52 11.06 -11.40 -10.82
C PRO A 52 12.11 -10.29 -10.66
N GLN A 53 13.32 -10.50 -11.18
CA GLN A 53 14.46 -9.58 -11.00
C GLN A 53 14.12 -8.12 -11.31
N LYS A 54 13.46 -7.86 -12.44
CA LYS A 54 13.04 -6.51 -12.84
C LYS A 54 12.15 -5.80 -11.80
N VAL A 55 11.30 -6.55 -11.11
CA VAL A 55 10.40 -6.04 -10.05
C VAL A 55 11.21 -5.72 -8.78
N ARG A 56 12.11 -6.63 -8.38
CA ARG A 56 12.97 -6.44 -7.20
C ARG A 56 13.88 -5.22 -7.31
N GLU A 57 14.35 -4.95 -8.52
CA GLU A 57 15.32 -3.89 -8.80
C GLU A 57 14.67 -2.53 -9.04
N LEU A 58 13.34 -2.46 -9.19
CA LEU A 58 12.64 -1.22 -9.54
C LEU A 58 12.90 -0.10 -8.54
N LEU A 59 12.71 -0.38 -7.25
CA LEU A 59 12.84 0.65 -6.21
C LEU A 59 14.28 1.18 -6.08
N TYR A 60 15.29 0.39 -6.45
CA TYR A 60 16.70 0.81 -6.43
C TYR A 60 17.06 1.81 -7.52
N LYS A 61 16.21 1.99 -8.54
CA LYS A 61 16.40 3.00 -9.59
C LYS A 61 16.15 4.43 -9.06
N TYR A 62 15.50 4.55 -7.90
CA TYR A 62 15.13 5.81 -7.31
C TYR A 62 16.04 6.17 -6.12
N PRO A 63 16.28 7.46 -5.86
CA PRO A 63 17.06 7.89 -4.69
C PRO A 63 16.46 7.36 -3.39
N PRO A 64 17.28 6.96 -2.39
CA PRO A 64 16.77 6.52 -1.09
C PRO A 64 15.84 7.52 -0.41
N THR A 65 16.03 8.83 -0.67
CA THR A 65 15.22 9.94 -0.15
C THR A 65 13.80 9.99 -0.74
N SER A 66 13.50 9.23 -1.79
CA SER A 66 12.15 9.11 -2.35
C SER A 66 11.25 8.19 -1.49
N PHE A 67 11.86 7.43 -0.57
CA PHE A 67 11.17 6.43 0.24
C PHE A 67 11.29 6.75 1.72
N GLU A 68 10.16 6.72 2.41
CA GLU A 68 10.10 6.53 3.85
C GLU A 68 10.05 5.02 4.14
N ARG A 69 11.02 4.51 4.91
CA ARG A 69 11.08 3.08 5.26
C ARG A 69 10.54 2.85 6.65
N ILE A 70 9.58 1.94 6.77
CA ILE A 70 8.96 1.55 8.03
C ILE A 70 9.15 0.05 8.28
N ARG A 71 9.03 -0.38 9.54
CA ARG A 71 9.26 -1.76 9.95
C ARG A 71 7.99 -2.39 10.50
N LEU A 72 7.81 -3.68 10.25
CA LEU A 72 6.73 -4.45 10.84
C LEU A 72 6.87 -4.44 12.37
N SER A 73 5.93 -3.78 13.03
CA SER A 73 5.90 -3.65 14.48
C SER A 73 4.96 -4.68 15.10
N LYS A 74 5.15 -4.95 16.41
CA LYS A 74 4.21 -5.77 17.18
C LYS A 74 2.79 -5.18 17.15
N GLU A 75 2.68 -3.87 17.25
CA GLU A 75 1.41 -3.14 17.16
C GLU A 75 0.71 -3.37 15.82
N ALA A 76 1.45 -3.38 14.71
CA ALA A 76 0.91 -3.68 13.39
C ALA A 76 0.46 -5.13 13.25
N ILE A 77 1.19 -6.07 13.85
CA ILE A 77 0.80 -7.49 13.90
C ILE A 77 -0.51 -7.65 14.69
N GLU A 78 -0.58 -7.06 15.88
CA GLU A 78 -1.77 -7.13 16.75
C GLU A 78 -3.00 -6.49 16.08
N LEU A 79 -2.83 -5.38 15.35
CA LEU A 79 -3.93 -4.76 14.60
C LEU A 79 -4.34 -5.60 13.39
N ALA A 80 -3.39 -6.21 12.67
CA ALA A 80 -3.68 -7.11 11.56
C ALA A 80 -4.47 -8.35 11.99
N ASP A 81 -4.10 -8.94 13.14
CA ASP A 81 -4.81 -10.09 13.71
C ASP A 81 -6.27 -9.73 14.05
N LYS A 82 -6.52 -8.52 14.57
CA LYS A 82 -7.89 -8.03 14.84
C LYS A 82 -8.75 -7.97 13.58
N TYR A 83 -8.19 -7.62 12.42
CA TYR A 83 -8.97 -7.67 11.16
C TYR A 83 -9.44 -9.08 10.82
N ILE A 84 -8.63 -10.09 11.13
CA ILE A 84 -8.97 -11.50 10.93
C ILE A 84 -10.00 -11.97 11.96
N GLU A 85 -9.81 -11.64 13.24
CA GLU A 85 -10.72 -11.97 14.34
C GLU A 85 -12.14 -11.42 14.08
N GLU A 86 -12.21 -10.20 13.57
CA GLU A 86 -13.44 -9.49 13.22
C GLU A 86 -14.00 -9.93 11.85
N LYS A 87 -13.39 -10.94 11.23
CA LYS A 87 -13.80 -11.55 9.95
C LYS A 87 -13.89 -10.52 8.82
N VAL A 88 -13.09 -9.45 8.89
CA VAL A 88 -12.98 -8.50 7.79
C VAL A 88 -12.45 -9.22 6.56
N VAL A 89 -11.49 -10.13 6.71
CA VAL A 89 -11.07 -11.09 5.67
C VAL A 89 -10.70 -12.43 6.31
N GLY A 90 -10.47 -13.46 5.50
CA GLY A 90 -10.00 -14.76 5.98
C GLY A 90 -8.52 -14.75 6.33
N ARG A 91 -8.08 -15.71 7.14
CA ARG A 91 -6.70 -15.86 7.63
C ARG A 91 -5.65 -15.95 6.51
N THR A 92 -6.03 -16.39 5.32
CA THR A 92 -5.15 -16.45 4.14
C THR A 92 -4.71 -15.06 3.66
N SER A 93 -5.37 -13.98 4.08
CA SER A 93 -5.06 -12.59 3.74
C SER A 93 -4.35 -11.86 4.88
N LEU A 94 -3.61 -12.58 5.73
CA LEU A 94 -2.92 -11.99 6.89
C LEU A 94 -1.83 -10.99 6.46
N GLU A 95 -1.08 -11.27 5.39
CA GLU A 95 -0.06 -10.33 4.91
C GLU A 95 -0.72 -9.04 4.39
N ASP A 96 -1.80 -9.12 3.61
CA ASP A 96 -2.61 -7.94 3.21
C ASP A 96 -3.04 -7.11 4.44
N CYS A 97 -3.47 -7.79 5.52
CA CYS A 97 -3.86 -7.15 6.78
C CYS A 97 -2.69 -6.40 7.44
N ARG A 98 -1.47 -6.94 7.36
CA ARG A 98 -0.26 -6.27 7.90
C ARG A 98 0.10 -5.03 7.10
N HIS A 99 -0.03 -5.03 5.77
CA HIS A 99 0.13 -3.82 4.96
C HIS A 99 -0.84 -2.72 5.39
N ILE A 100 -2.12 -3.08 5.59
CA ILE A 100 -3.17 -2.14 6.03
C ILE A 100 -2.89 -1.63 7.45
N ALA A 101 -2.49 -2.50 8.37
CA ALA A 101 -2.15 -2.12 9.74
C ALA A 101 -0.95 -1.16 9.79
N LEU A 102 0.10 -1.43 9.01
CA LEU A 102 1.27 -0.56 8.91
C LEU A 102 0.89 0.83 8.38
N ALA A 103 0.15 0.90 7.28
CA ALA A 103 -0.34 2.16 6.73
C ALA A 103 -1.18 2.94 7.75
N THR A 104 -2.05 2.24 8.49
CA THR A 104 -2.91 2.82 9.53
C THR A 104 -2.09 3.43 10.68
N ILE A 105 -1.18 2.64 11.28
CA ILE A 105 -0.38 3.05 12.45
C ILE A 105 0.55 4.22 12.08
N HIS A 106 1.16 4.16 10.90
CA HIS A 106 2.06 5.20 10.42
C HIS A 106 1.33 6.43 9.85
N LYS A 107 -0.02 6.47 9.93
CA LYS A 107 -0.86 7.60 9.52
C LYS A 107 -0.49 8.12 8.13
N VAL A 108 -0.36 7.20 7.18
CA VAL A 108 -0.11 7.58 5.77
C VAL A 108 -1.36 8.26 5.22
N ASP A 109 -1.20 9.08 4.19
CA ASP A 109 -2.33 9.80 3.61
C ASP A 109 -3.23 8.84 2.81
N VAL A 110 -2.63 7.84 2.14
CA VAL A 110 -3.34 6.81 1.39
C VAL A 110 -2.52 5.53 1.29
N LEU A 111 -3.18 4.38 1.36
CA LEU A 111 -2.66 3.08 0.94
C LEU A 111 -3.11 2.79 -0.50
N VAL A 112 -2.16 2.37 -1.32
CA VAL A 112 -2.38 2.07 -2.73
C VAL A 112 -2.06 0.62 -3.03
N SER A 113 -2.98 -0.04 -3.73
CA SER A 113 -2.86 -1.46 -4.07
C SER A 113 -3.63 -1.81 -5.35
N TRP A 114 -3.17 -2.81 -6.08
CA TRP A 114 -3.92 -3.48 -7.15
C TRP A 114 -4.70 -4.72 -6.65
N ASN A 115 -4.63 -5.07 -5.36
CA ASN A 115 -5.39 -6.18 -4.78
C ASN A 115 -6.87 -5.79 -4.56
N PHE A 116 -7.67 -5.87 -5.62
CA PHE A 116 -9.10 -5.55 -5.61
C PHE A 116 -9.96 -6.51 -4.76
N LYS A 117 -9.45 -7.70 -4.46
CA LYS A 117 -10.22 -8.72 -3.75
C LYS A 117 -10.19 -8.52 -2.25
N HIS A 118 -9.02 -8.19 -1.70
CA HIS A 118 -8.80 -8.16 -0.26
C HIS A 118 -8.56 -6.74 0.25
N ILE A 119 -7.86 -5.89 -0.50
CA ILE A 119 -7.48 -4.55 -0.03
C ILE A 119 -8.45 -3.48 -0.52
N VAL A 120 -8.61 -3.33 -1.85
CA VAL A 120 -9.37 -2.21 -2.45
C VAL A 120 -10.89 -2.45 -2.46
N ASN A 121 -11.36 -3.59 -1.96
CA ASN A 121 -12.80 -3.89 -1.92
C ASN A 121 -13.55 -2.99 -0.93
N LEU A 122 -14.58 -2.26 -1.40
CA LEU A 122 -15.34 -1.30 -0.58
C LEU A 122 -15.88 -1.87 0.74
N ALA A 123 -16.40 -3.10 0.75
CA ALA A 123 -16.93 -3.71 1.96
C ALA A 123 -15.80 -4.03 2.95
N ARG A 124 -14.63 -4.45 2.43
CA ARG A 124 -13.44 -4.72 3.24
C ARG A 124 -12.85 -3.43 3.81
N ILE A 125 -12.71 -2.37 3.00
CA ILE A 125 -12.28 -1.03 3.43
C ILE A 125 -13.14 -0.54 4.61
N LYS A 126 -14.47 -0.65 4.50
CA LYS A 126 -15.37 -0.32 5.62
C LYS A 126 -15.11 -1.17 6.87
N GLY A 127 -14.86 -2.47 6.69
CA GLY A 127 -14.51 -3.38 7.78
C GLY A 127 -13.20 -2.98 8.47
N TYR A 128 -12.12 -2.78 7.70
CA TYR A 128 -10.82 -2.34 8.22
C TYR A 128 -10.96 -1.04 9.00
N ASN A 129 -11.59 -0.03 8.42
CA ASN A 129 -11.77 1.26 9.08
C ASN A 129 -12.68 1.19 10.31
N SER A 130 -13.67 0.29 10.33
CA SER A 130 -14.47 0.04 11.53
C SER A 130 -13.61 -0.54 12.66
N VAL A 131 -12.73 -1.50 12.36
CA VAL A 131 -11.79 -2.05 13.34
C VAL A 131 -10.80 -0.98 13.79
N ASN A 132 -10.25 -0.17 12.87
CA ASN A 132 -9.32 0.92 13.19
C ASN A 132 -9.90 1.87 14.23
N LEU A 133 -11.10 2.38 13.97
CA LEU A 133 -11.78 3.34 14.85
C LEU A 133 -12.06 2.74 16.22
N ARG A 134 -12.51 1.48 16.30
CA ARG A 134 -12.74 0.80 17.60
C ARG A 134 -11.47 0.60 18.41
N ASN A 135 -10.32 0.59 17.76
CA ASN A 135 -9.01 0.44 18.39
C ASN A 135 -8.26 1.76 18.58
N GLY A 136 -8.93 2.90 18.36
CA GLY A 136 -8.36 4.24 18.58
C GLY A 136 -7.48 4.76 17.43
N TYR A 137 -7.48 4.08 16.28
CA TYR A 137 -6.77 4.53 15.09
C TYR A 137 -7.67 5.37 14.18
N SER A 138 -7.05 6.22 13.36
CA SER A 138 -7.75 6.97 12.31
C SER A 138 -8.22 6.05 11.18
N MET A 139 -9.19 6.52 10.40
CA MET A 139 -9.51 5.88 9.14
C MET A 139 -8.32 5.99 8.17
N LEU A 140 -8.08 4.91 7.43
CA LEU A 140 -7.13 4.82 6.35
C LEU A 140 -7.88 4.96 5.02
N GLU A 141 -7.42 5.89 4.19
CA GLU A 141 -7.84 5.96 2.80
C GLU A 141 -7.17 4.85 2.01
N ILE A 142 -7.95 4.06 1.28
CA ILE A 142 -7.46 2.94 0.47
C ILE A 142 -7.98 3.12 -0.96
N ARG A 143 -7.05 3.12 -1.92
CA ARG A 143 -7.33 3.41 -3.33
C ARG A 143 -6.55 2.47 -4.26
N SER A 144 -7.05 2.32 -5.48
CA SER A 144 -6.23 1.79 -6.57
C SER A 144 -5.35 2.90 -7.14
N PRO A 145 -4.25 2.59 -7.85
CA PRO A 145 -3.49 3.61 -8.57
C PRO A 145 -4.35 4.43 -9.55
N LYS A 146 -5.43 3.87 -10.11
CA LYS A 146 -6.32 4.57 -11.06
C LYS A 146 -7.01 5.77 -10.41
N ASP A 147 -7.32 5.67 -9.13
CA ASP A 147 -8.02 6.72 -8.39
C ASP A 147 -7.10 7.91 -8.03
N LEU A 148 -5.78 7.78 -8.25
CA LEU A 148 -4.78 8.77 -7.85
C LEU A 148 -4.15 9.53 -9.01
N LEU A 149 -4.49 9.18 -10.25
CA LEU A 149 -4.13 9.97 -11.41
C LEU A 149 -5.28 10.92 -11.73
N THR A 150 -5.00 12.21 -11.68
CA THR A 150 -5.88 13.22 -12.27
C THR A 150 -5.77 13.07 -13.78
N TYR A 151 -6.85 12.62 -14.41
CA TYR A 151 -7.04 12.87 -15.83
C TYR A 151 -7.40 14.36 -15.96
N GLU A 152 -6.40 15.22 -16.09
CA GLU A 152 -6.63 16.51 -16.75
C GLU A 152 -6.97 16.15 -18.20
N ASN A 153 -8.27 15.96 -18.46
CA ASN A 153 -8.75 16.05 -19.82
C ASN A 153 -8.60 17.51 -20.25
N ASP A 154 -7.99 17.69 -21.43
CA ASP A 154 -7.84 18.92 -22.21
C ASP A 154 -8.99 19.95 -22.07
#